data_AF-A0A4W5RWT7-F1
#
_entry.id   AF-A0A4W5RWT7-F1
#
_cell.length_a   1.000
_cell.length_b   1.000
_cell.length_c   1.000
_cell.angle_alpha   90.00
_cell.angle_beta   90.00
_cell.angle_gamma   90.00
#
_symmetry.space_group_name_H-M   'P 1'
#
loop_
_entity.id
_entity.type
_entity.pdbx_description
1 polymer ?
#
loop_
_entity_poly.entity_id
_entity_poly.type
_entity_poly.pdbx_seq_one_letter_code
_entity_poly.pdbx_strand_id
1 'polypeptide(L)'
;MNLLSASVLACPLLAVVPQLSAGHVPWLWTAAVFQLGVCVLSYRAMDSLTATFYGFTSILHFTEGYSALLTAPSFSILPSSPVPFPVVFSVLFFILALFSCQKSLAEGLYQLFFVAYTIALAAQPSLSFQAGAKGVQVAIFVVSAVMLLVTSYNMSANRIPTGEGMFKAMVMRVSNLTLRPSGRQLHDPYLGYSRYADAEVLGHACSVLAAFSITSSVEERDPLVVLVLPWAVVAGGILQLLVGSVAFSRGKTLESTAFILYGVMWSVWGLTRYGGLYGDTRGFNVAVGIISFLLFNSLVTVGALFLNMAWLLYAATFHLIIISFLLDAVGALPYGYDIGVSIVFGLVSFYCFLSGLFNMTFLTPQLPLGRALVRLSGAGGGGRDICPHVPARKATAVQQIAGKREASNLGSVPNGTLFP
;
A
#
# COMPACT_ATOMS: atom_id res chain seq x y z
N MET A 1 -3.87 -4.50 19.38
CA MET A 1 -3.53 -5.53 18.37
C MET A 1 -2.02 -5.73 18.23
N ASN A 2 -1.22 -4.69 18.00
CA ASN A 2 0.26 -4.85 18.02
C ASN A 2 0.79 -5.44 19.33
N LEU A 3 0.26 -5.00 20.48
CA LEU A 3 0.59 -5.58 21.80
C LEU A 3 0.24 -7.08 21.91
N LEU A 4 -0.88 -7.50 21.31
CA LEU A 4 -1.34 -8.89 21.33
C LEU A 4 -0.47 -9.79 20.43
N SER A 5 -0.12 -9.33 19.23
CA SER A 5 0.82 -10.06 18.38
C SER A 5 2.21 -10.15 19.01
N ALA A 6 2.72 -9.02 19.53
CA ALA A 6 4.01 -8.96 20.19
C ALA A 6 4.09 -9.88 21.42
N SER A 7 3.02 -9.98 22.22
CA SER A 7 3.01 -10.89 23.37
C SER A 7 3.13 -12.35 22.95
N VAL A 8 2.46 -12.76 21.87
CA VAL A 8 2.51 -14.13 21.35
C VAL A 8 3.92 -14.50 20.92
N LEU A 9 4.61 -13.60 20.22
CA LEU A 9 5.97 -13.84 19.72
C LEU A 9 7.07 -13.66 20.78
N ALA A 10 6.80 -12.90 21.84
CA ALA A 10 7.70 -12.69 22.96
C ALA A 10 7.70 -13.86 23.97
N CYS A 11 6.60 -14.60 24.10
CA CYS A 11 6.45 -15.70 25.07
C CYS A 11 7.60 -16.73 25.06
N PRO A 12 8.12 -17.17 23.89
CA PRO A 12 9.25 -18.10 23.87
C PRO A 12 10.57 -17.51 24.35
N LEU A 13 10.79 -16.20 24.19
CA LEU A 13 12.00 -15.54 24.68
C LEU A 13 11.97 -15.36 26.19
N LEU A 14 10.80 -15.06 26.73
CA LEU A 14 10.56 -14.90 28.17
C LEU A 14 10.42 -16.24 28.91
N ALA A 15 10.67 -17.37 28.23
CA ALA A 15 10.53 -18.73 28.75
C ALA A 15 9.13 -19.05 29.33
N VAL A 16 8.10 -18.31 28.91
CA VAL A 16 6.70 -18.56 29.30
C VAL A 16 6.16 -19.80 28.60
N VAL A 17 6.59 -20.03 27.35
CA VAL A 17 6.24 -21.21 26.54
C VAL A 17 7.50 -21.72 25.86
N PRO A 18 7.78 -23.04 25.83
CA PRO A 18 9.01 -23.57 25.25
C PRO A 18 9.11 -23.35 23.73
N GLN A 19 8.00 -23.41 22.99
CA GLN A 19 7.95 -23.24 21.53
C GLN A 19 6.61 -22.60 21.10
N LEU A 20 6.62 -21.92 19.94
CA LEU A 20 5.39 -21.42 19.33
C LEU A 20 4.52 -22.61 18.90
N SER A 21 3.29 -22.66 19.40
CA SER A 21 2.30 -23.68 19.02
C SER A 21 1.35 -23.18 17.94
N ALA A 22 0.76 -24.10 17.17
CA ALA A 22 -0.26 -23.78 16.17
C ALA A 22 -1.48 -23.02 16.74
N GLY A 23 -1.77 -23.17 18.03
CA GLY A 23 -2.84 -22.44 18.73
C GLY A 23 -2.62 -20.93 18.82
N HIS A 24 -1.41 -20.44 18.53
CA HIS A 24 -1.09 -19.02 18.48
C HIS A 24 -1.41 -18.36 17.13
N VAL A 25 -1.55 -19.14 16.05
CA VAL A 25 -1.81 -18.63 14.69
C VAL A 25 -3.11 -17.82 14.60
N PRO A 26 -4.26 -18.26 15.17
CA PRO A 26 -5.49 -17.48 15.13
C PRO A 26 -5.36 -16.10 15.76
N TRP A 27 -4.54 -15.95 16.81
CA TRP A 27 -4.31 -14.67 17.49
C TRP A 27 -3.52 -13.70 16.61
N LEU A 28 -2.49 -14.18 15.92
CA LEU A 28 -1.70 -13.38 14.97
C LEU A 28 -2.54 -12.92 13.78
N TRP A 29 -3.33 -13.82 13.18
CA TRP A 29 -4.22 -13.47 12.07
C TRP A 29 -5.39 -12.58 12.49
N THR A 30 -5.91 -12.75 13.71
CA THR A 30 -6.89 -11.81 14.26
C THR A 30 -6.27 -10.42 14.35
N ALA A 31 -5.07 -10.28 14.91
CA ALA A 31 -4.36 -9.00 14.92
C ALA A 31 -4.20 -8.42 13.50
N ALA A 32 -3.82 -9.24 12.52
CA ALA A 32 -3.65 -8.83 11.13
C ALA A 32 -4.95 -8.29 10.49
N VAL A 33 -6.07 -8.99 10.68
CA VAL A 33 -7.39 -8.59 10.15
C VAL A 33 -7.90 -7.31 10.81
N PHE A 34 -7.76 -7.20 12.14
CA PHE A 34 -8.13 -5.96 12.83
C PHE A 34 -7.26 -4.77 12.37
N GLN A 35 -5.97 -4.98 12.10
CA GLN A 35 -5.12 -3.94 11.52
C GLN A 35 -5.56 -3.50 10.12
N LEU A 36 -6.04 -4.42 9.26
CA LEU A 36 -6.67 -4.03 7.99
C LEU A 36 -7.94 -3.19 8.22
N GLY A 37 -8.77 -3.59 9.19
CA GLY A 37 -9.96 -2.80 9.55
C GLY A 37 -9.60 -1.37 9.97
N VAL A 38 -8.57 -1.22 10.82
CA VAL A 38 -8.08 0.11 11.24
C VAL A 38 -7.45 0.87 10.07
N CYS A 39 -6.78 0.20 9.13
CA CYS A 39 -6.28 0.81 7.90
C CYS A 39 -7.42 1.44 7.07
N VAL A 40 -8.51 0.70 6.82
CA VAL A 40 -9.69 1.23 6.10
C VAL A 40 -10.34 2.40 6.85
N LEU A 41 -10.49 2.29 8.18
CA LEU A 41 -11.03 3.36 9.00
C LEU A 41 -10.14 4.61 9.00
N SER A 42 -8.82 4.43 8.97
CA SER A 42 -7.85 5.54 8.89
C SER A 42 -7.95 6.27 7.55
N TYR A 43 -8.14 5.54 6.44
CA TYR A 43 -8.45 6.18 5.16
C TYR A 43 -9.75 6.98 5.21
N ARG A 44 -10.79 6.46 5.88
CA ARG A 44 -12.05 7.20 6.09
C ARG A 44 -11.87 8.41 7.00
N ALA A 45 -10.95 8.33 7.95
CA ALA A 45 -10.58 9.43 8.85
C ALA A 45 -9.65 10.47 8.20
N MET A 46 -9.35 10.33 6.90
CA MET A 46 -8.46 11.22 6.15
C MET A 46 -7.00 11.21 6.62
N ASP A 47 -6.53 10.10 7.19
CA ASP A 47 -5.15 9.92 7.65
C ASP A 47 -4.45 8.81 6.85
N SER A 48 -3.82 9.21 5.74
CA SER A 48 -3.13 8.27 4.84
C SER A 48 -1.85 7.68 5.44
N LEU A 49 -1.13 8.43 6.29
CA LEU A 49 0.11 7.96 6.92
C LEU A 49 -0.20 6.85 7.93
N THR A 50 -1.18 7.08 8.79
CA THR A 50 -1.62 6.08 9.77
C THR A 50 -2.26 4.86 9.07
N ALA A 51 -3.03 5.09 8.00
CA ALA A 51 -3.56 3.99 7.19
C ALA A 51 -2.44 3.12 6.58
N THR A 52 -1.42 3.75 6.01
CA THR A 52 -0.26 3.05 5.42
C THR A 52 0.49 2.25 6.48
N PHE A 53 0.71 2.83 7.67
CA PHE A 53 1.36 2.13 8.79
C PHE A 53 0.58 0.87 9.19
N TYR A 54 -0.73 0.98 9.39
CA TYR A 54 -1.54 -0.17 9.76
C TYR A 54 -1.64 -1.22 8.65
N GLY A 55 -1.65 -0.79 7.37
CA GLY A 55 -1.48 -1.68 6.23
C GLY A 55 -0.17 -2.48 6.31
N PHE A 56 0.96 -1.82 6.53
CA PHE A 56 2.25 -2.49 6.68
C PHE A 56 2.29 -3.46 7.87
N THR A 57 1.79 -3.04 9.04
CA THR A 57 1.76 -3.95 10.20
C THR A 57 0.89 -5.18 9.95
N SER A 58 -0.19 -5.05 9.18
CA SER A 58 -1.02 -6.20 8.80
C SER A 58 -0.23 -7.24 7.99
N ILE A 59 0.59 -6.80 7.04
CA ILE A 59 1.46 -7.70 6.23
C ILE A 59 2.39 -8.50 7.15
N LEU A 60 3.01 -7.85 8.14
CA LEU A 60 3.88 -8.52 9.13
C LEU A 60 3.10 -9.58 9.91
N HIS A 61 1.95 -9.23 10.48
CA HIS A 61 1.15 -10.14 11.32
C HIS A 61 0.61 -11.34 10.54
N PHE A 62 0.19 -11.15 9.28
CA PHE A 62 -0.20 -12.28 8.42
C PHE A 62 0.97 -13.23 8.18
N THR A 63 2.15 -12.68 7.93
CA THR A 63 3.34 -13.47 7.63
C THR A 63 3.90 -14.16 8.86
N GLU A 64 3.81 -13.54 10.03
CA GLU A 64 4.14 -14.17 11.31
C GLU A 64 3.22 -15.36 11.60
N GLY A 65 1.91 -15.19 11.40
CA GLY A 65 0.95 -16.28 11.58
C GLY A 65 1.21 -17.43 10.59
N TYR A 66 1.55 -17.11 9.34
CA TYR A 66 1.91 -18.12 8.35
C TYR A 66 3.24 -18.83 8.70
N SER A 67 4.25 -18.09 9.14
CA SER A 67 5.53 -18.66 9.61
C SER A 67 5.32 -19.60 10.80
N ALA A 68 4.50 -19.19 11.77
CA ALA A 68 4.16 -20.00 12.94
C ALA A 68 3.44 -21.31 12.54
N LEU A 69 2.57 -21.26 11.53
CA LEU A 69 1.89 -22.44 10.99
C LEU A 69 2.87 -23.44 10.36
N LEU A 70 3.86 -22.96 9.59
CA LEU A 70 4.87 -23.83 8.96
C LEU A 70 5.82 -24.48 9.97
N THR A 71 6.16 -23.75 11.03
CA THR A 71 7.00 -24.26 12.12
C THR A 71 6.26 -25.22 13.05
N ALA A 72 4.94 -25.36 12.90
CA ALA A 72 4.15 -26.25 13.74
C ALA A 72 4.58 -27.73 13.52
N PRO A 73 4.41 -28.60 14.53
CA PRO A 73 4.84 -30.01 14.47
C PRO A 73 4.24 -30.81 13.30
N SER A 74 3.14 -30.32 12.73
CA SER A 74 2.43 -30.94 11.61
C SER A 74 3.11 -30.74 10.26
N PHE A 75 3.88 -29.66 10.08
CA PHE A 75 4.53 -29.32 8.81
C PHE A 75 6.06 -29.37 8.90
N SER A 76 6.66 -29.01 10.03
CA SER A 76 8.11 -29.11 10.29
C SER A 76 9.00 -28.50 9.18
N ILE A 77 8.52 -27.47 8.48
CA ILE A 77 9.30 -26.77 7.45
C ILE A 77 10.01 -25.60 8.13
N LEU A 78 11.33 -25.50 7.97
CA LEU A 78 12.09 -24.33 8.41
C LEU A 78 11.91 -23.21 7.36
N PRO A 79 11.15 -22.14 7.66
CA PRO A 79 10.96 -21.08 6.70
C PRO A 79 12.28 -20.31 6.55
N SER A 80 12.52 -19.79 5.35
CA SER A 80 13.59 -18.83 5.11
C SER A 80 13.00 -17.65 4.36
N SER A 81 13.29 -16.45 4.85
CA SER A 81 12.79 -15.22 4.22
C SER A 81 13.78 -14.75 3.16
N PRO A 82 13.32 -14.38 1.95
CA PRO A 82 14.20 -13.77 0.97
C PRO A 82 14.72 -12.44 1.52
N VAL A 83 16.03 -12.34 1.75
CA VAL A 83 16.73 -11.16 2.29
C VAL A 83 16.28 -9.83 1.65
N PRO A 84 16.04 -9.72 0.32
CA PRO A 84 15.63 -8.46 -0.30
C PRO A 84 14.33 -7.89 0.26
N PHE A 85 13.36 -8.73 0.63
CA PHE A 85 12.04 -8.26 1.06
C PHE A 85 12.08 -7.51 2.41
N PRO A 86 12.58 -8.10 3.53
CA PRO A 86 12.64 -7.40 4.81
C PRO A 86 13.52 -6.15 4.76
N VAL A 87 14.58 -6.15 3.95
CA VAL A 87 15.42 -4.96 3.73
C VAL A 87 14.60 -3.83 3.10
N VAL A 88 13.93 -4.09 1.99
CA VAL A 88 13.10 -3.07 1.32
C VAL A 88 11.94 -2.64 2.22
N PHE A 89 11.35 -3.57 2.97
CA PHE A 89 10.30 -3.25 3.91
C PHE A 89 10.78 -2.30 5.02
N SER A 90 12.00 -2.51 5.53
CA SER A 90 12.61 -1.62 6.52
C SER A 90 12.81 -0.20 5.98
N VAL A 91 13.21 -0.06 4.71
CA VAL A 91 13.35 1.23 4.04
C VAL A 91 12.00 1.93 3.91
N LEU A 92 10.94 1.22 3.50
CA LEU A 92 9.60 1.77 3.39
C LEU A 92 9.04 2.22 4.75
N PHE A 93 9.20 1.41 5.80
CA PHE A 93 8.82 1.79 7.16
C PHE A 93 9.63 2.99 7.67
N PHE A 94 10.92 3.07 7.35
CA PHE A 94 11.78 4.18 7.77
C PHE A 94 11.34 5.48 7.13
N ILE A 95 11.08 5.48 5.83
CA ILE A 95 10.55 6.65 5.12
C ILE A 95 9.20 7.04 5.73
N LEU A 96 8.30 6.08 5.95
CA LEU A 96 7.01 6.35 6.58
C LEU A 96 7.17 6.97 7.98
N ALA A 97 8.09 6.46 8.80
CA ALA A 97 8.39 6.99 10.13
C ALA A 97 8.85 8.45 10.08
N LEU A 98 9.73 8.80 9.14
CA LEU A 98 10.17 10.19 8.93
C LEU A 98 9.00 11.11 8.58
N PHE A 99 8.11 10.66 7.69
CA PHE A 99 6.92 11.43 7.33
C PHE A 99 5.89 11.48 8.47
N SER A 100 5.76 10.45 9.30
CA SER A 100 4.86 10.43 10.45
C SER A 100 5.31 11.36 11.59
N CYS A 101 6.60 11.70 11.69
CA CYS A 101 7.08 12.75 12.60
C CYS A 101 6.37 14.10 12.39
N GLN A 102 5.78 14.35 11.21
CA GLN A 102 5.00 15.56 10.95
C GLN A 102 3.73 15.65 11.80
N LYS A 103 3.12 14.50 12.12
CA LYS A 103 1.90 14.41 12.91
C LYS A 103 2.25 14.44 14.39
N SER A 104 3.14 13.55 14.83
CA SER A 104 3.74 13.61 16.16
C SER A 104 5.10 12.91 16.17
N LEU A 105 6.04 13.43 16.96
CA LEU A 105 7.35 12.81 17.12
C LEU A 105 7.21 11.39 17.71
N ALA A 106 6.28 11.21 18.65
CA ALA A 106 6.01 9.92 19.27
C ALA A 106 5.55 8.84 18.25
N GLU A 107 4.69 9.18 17.29
CA GLU A 107 4.27 8.24 16.24
C GLU A 107 5.45 7.85 15.33
N GLY A 108 6.28 8.81 14.92
CA GLY A 108 7.48 8.51 14.13
C GLY A 108 8.45 7.58 14.89
N LEU A 109 8.74 7.88 16.16
CA LEU A 109 9.59 7.03 17.01
C LEU A 109 9.00 5.63 17.21
N TYR A 110 7.68 5.51 17.38
CA TYR A 110 7.01 4.22 17.49
C TYR A 110 7.18 3.38 16.21
N GLN A 111 7.08 3.99 15.04
CA GLN A 111 7.28 3.29 13.76
C GLN A 111 8.72 2.80 13.57
N LEU A 112 9.73 3.48 14.15
CA LEU A 112 11.13 3.02 14.10
C LEU A 112 11.34 1.67 14.79
N PHE A 113 10.50 1.26 15.76
CA PHE A 113 10.58 -0.09 16.31
C PHE A 113 10.20 -1.16 15.28
N PHE A 114 9.28 -0.86 14.35
CA PHE A 114 8.95 -1.75 13.23
C PHE A 114 10.04 -1.74 12.15
N VAL A 115 10.77 -0.64 11.99
CA VAL A 115 12.01 -0.61 11.18
C VAL A 115 13.07 -1.53 11.79
N ALA A 116 13.34 -1.40 13.09
CA ALA A 116 14.28 -2.29 13.78
C ALA A 116 13.86 -3.75 13.68
N TYR A 117 12.56 -4.03 13.72
CA TYR A 117 12.03 -5.38 13.57
C TYR A 117 12.26 -5.96 12.18
N THR A 118 11.97 -5.20 11.13
CA THR A 118 12.22 -5.64 9.74
C THR A 118 13.72 -5.78 9.44
N ILE A 119 14.58 -4.96 10.02
CA ILE A 119 16.04 -5.14 9.98
C ILE A 119 16.46 -6.43 10.70
N ALA A 120 15.89 -6.72 11.88
CA ALA A 120 16.17 -7.96 12.60
C ALA A 120 15.74 -9.20 11.79
N LEU A 121 14.61 -9.12 11.06
CA LEU A 121 14.18 -10.15 10.12
C LEU A 121 15.14 -10.28 8.92
N ALA A 122 15.69 -9.18 8.42
CA ALA A 122 16.67 -9.18 7.32
C ALA A 122 18.02 -9.80 7.74
N ALA A 123 18.48 -9.50 8.96
CA ALA A 123 19.77 -9.93 9.47
C ALA A 123 19.84 -11.43 9.76
N GLN A 124 18.70 -12.10 9.91
CA GLN A 124 18.61 -13.52 10.26
C GLN A 124 17.62 -14.25 9.33
N PRO A 125 18.04 -14.62 8.10
CA PRO A 125 17.14 -15.21 7.11
C PRO A 125 16.69 -16.64 7.43
N SER A 126 17.39 -17.38 8.31
CA SER A 126 17.01 -18.72 8.78
C SER A 126 16.02 -18.62 9.95
N LEU A 127 14.75 -18.94 9.70
CA LEU A 127 13.61 -18.48 10.49
C LEU A 127 13.22 -19.44 11.62
N SER A 128 14.13 -19.69 12.56
CA SER A 128 13.73 -20.14 13.90
C SER A 128 13.71 -18.95 14.85
N PHE A 129 12.92 -17.90 14.54
CA PHE A 129 12.74 -16.66 15.33
C PHE A 129 13.79 -16.52 16.45
N GLN A 130 15.03 -16.22 16.07
CA GLN A 130 16.14 -16.20 17.01
C GLN A 130 16.00 -15.00 17.95
N ALA A 131 16.82 -14.95 18.99
CA ALA A 131 16.73 -13.99 20.08
C ALA A 131 16.62 -12.52 19.62
N GLY A 132 17.18 -12.16 18.45
CA GLY A 132 17.13 -10.80 17.89
C GLY A 132 15.71 -10.35 17.54
N ALA A 133 15.03 -11.02 16.60
CA ALA A 133 13.67 -10.65 16.20
C ALA A 133 12.66 -10.75 17.36
N LYS A 134 12.81 -11.76 18.23
CA LYS A 134 11.99 -11.89 19.46
C LYS A 134 12.27 -10.77 20.47
N GLY A 135 13.52 -10.33 20.60
CA GLY A 135 13.90 -9.23 21.48
C GLY A 135 13.28 -7.91 21.04
N VAL A 136 13.25 -7.65 19.72
CA VAL A 136 12.56 -6.47 19.18
C VAL A 136 11.05 -6.56 19.41
N GLN A 137 10.44 -7.75 19.34
CA GLN A 137 9.03 -7.93 19.68
C GLN A 137 8.72 -7.61 21.15
N VAL A 138 9.61 -7.96 22.10
CA VAL A 138 9.49 -7.52 23.50
C VAL A 138 9.54 -5.99 23.59
N ALA A 139 10.44 -5.33 22.86
CA ALA A 139 10.48 -3.87 22.82
C ALA A 139 9.19 -3.27 22.24
N ILE A 140 8.66 -3.84 21.15
CA ILE A 140 7.37 -3.43 20.56
C ILE A 140 6.23 -3.60 21.56
N PHE A 141 6.21 -4.68 22.34
CA PHE A 141 5.22 -4.88 23.41
C PHE A 141 5.24 -3.73 24.42
N VAL A 142 6.42 -3.42 24.98
CA VAL A 142 6.59 -2.37 25.99
C VAL A 142 6.20 -1.00 25.42
N VAL A 143 6.71 -0.65 24.24
CA VAL A 143 6.44 0.66 23.62
C VAL A 143 4.97 0.78 23.20
N SER A 144 4.35 -0.30 22.72
CA SER A 144 2.91 -0.32 22.43
C SER A 144 2.07 -0.09 23.69
N ALA A 145 2.47 -0.65 24.82
CA ALA A 145 1.80 -0.45 26.10
C ALA A 145 1.91 1.01 26.56
N VAL A 146 3.12 1.59 26.45
CA VAL A 146 3.36 3.00 26.76
C VAL A 146 2.55 3.92 25.84
N MET A 147 2.55 3.68 24.53
CA MET A 147 1.77 4.48 23.58
C MET A 147 0.26 4.38 23.84
N LEU A 148 -0.25 3.19 24.18
CA LEU A 148 -1.65 3.03 24.58
C LEU A 148 -1.99 3.82 25.85
N LEU A 149 -1.11 3.78 26.85
CA LEU A 149 -1.28 4.53 28.08
C LEU A 149 -1.27 6.05 27.81
N VAL A 150 -0.29 6.54 27.04
CA VAL A 150 -0.18 7.95 26.67
C VAL A 150 -1.41 8.42 25.89
N THR A 151 -1.84 7.66 24.88
CA THR A 151 -3.02 8.02 24.07
C THR A 151 -4.31 7.99 24.88
N SER A 152 -4.50 6.99 25.75
CA SER A 152 -5.69 6.90 26.62
C SER A 152 -5.75 8.03 27.65
N TYR A 153 -4.61 8.39 28.25
CA TYR A 153 -4.51 9.48 29.22
C TYR A 153 -4.76 10.85 28.57
N ASN A 154 -4.23 11.05 27.35
CA ASN A 154 -4.45 12.26 26.55
C ASN A 154 -5.93 12.45 26.15
N MET A 155 -6.74 11.40 26.17
CA MET A 155 -8.18 11.50 25.89
C MET A 155 -8.99 11.95 27.10
N SER A 156 -8.51 11.79 28.34
CA SER A 156 -9.35 11.94 29.55
C SER A 156 -9.03 13.13 30.45
N ALA A 157 -7.76 13.56 30.62
CA ALA A 157 -7.45 14.45 31.75
C ALA A 157 -6.32 15.47 31.51
N ASN A 158 -5.17 15.11 30.93
CA ASN A 158 -4.04 16.02 30.70
C ASN A 158 -3.19 15.57 29.50
N ARG A 159 -2.76 16.52 28.66
CA ARG A 159 -1.95 16.20 27.46
C ARG A 159 -0.48 15.98 27.82
N ILE A 160 -0.07 14.73 27.92
CA ILE A 160 1.34 14.33 27.81
C ILE A 160 1.86 14.81 26.45
N PRO A 161 2.98 15.55 26.41
CA PRO A 161 3.51 16.09 25.17
C PRO A 161 4.02 14.97 24.26
N THR A 162 3.36 14.79 23.12
CA THR A 162 3.71 13.80 22.07
C THR A 162 4.66 14.38 21.00
N GLY A 163 5.09 15.64 21.17
CA GLY A 163 5.96 16.34 20.22
C GLY A 163 5.23 16.88 18.99
N GLU A 164 3.91 17.10 19.08
CA GLU A 164 3.13 17.76 18.02
C GLU A 164 3.76 19.10 17.61
N GLY A 165 3.93 19.33 16.31
CA GLY A 165 4.46 20.59 15.78
C GLY A 165 5.98 20.77 15.87
N MET A 166 6.74 19.87 16.51
CA MET A 166 8.22 19.95 16.55
C MET A 166 8.82 19.85 15.15
N PHE A 167 8.31 18.92 14.33
CA PHE A 167 8.72 18.79 12.93
C PHE A 167 8.39 20.05 12.13
N LYS A 168 7.20 20.63 12.33
CA LYS A 168 6.82 21.89 11.70
C LYS A 168 7.77 23.02 12.10
N ALA A 169 8.15 23.13 13.37
CA ALA A 169 9.11 24.12 13.85
C ALA A 169 10.51 23.92 13.23
N MET A 170 10.94 22.66 13.01
CA MET A 170 12.19 22.34 12.33
C MET A 170 12.14 22.71 10.85
N VAL A 171 11.07 22.36 10.14
CA VAL A 171 10.91 22.65 8.71
C VAL A 171 10.80 24.15 8.44
N MET A 172 10.13 24.92 9.31
CA MET A 172 10.07 26.38 9.21
C MET A 172 11.44 27.07 9.31
N ARG A 173 12.47 26.40 9.85
CA ARG A 173 13.85 26.91 9.85
C ARG A 173 14.58 26.67 8.52
N VAL A 174 14.05 25.81 7.65
CA VAL A 174 14.63 25.49 6.35
C VAL A 174 13.89 26.29 5.27
N SER A 175 14.56 27.30 4.71
CA SER A 175 13.96 28.24 3.73
C SER A 175 13.41 27.59 2.45
N ASN A 176 13.87 26.38 2.12
CA ASN A 176 13.57 25.71 0.85
C ASN A 176 12.41 24.71 0.94
N LEU A 177 11.83 24.50 2.12
CA LEU A 177 10.75 23.54 2.36
C LEU A 177 9.48 24.26 2.81
N THR A 178 8.43 24.18 2.01
CA THR A 178 7.11 24.68 2.42
C THR A 178 6.17 23.52 2.69
N LEU A 179 5.71 23.40 3.95
CA LEU A 179 4.73 22.40 4.33
C LEU A 179 3.38 22.74 3.74
N ARG A 180 2.68 21.72 3.22
CA ARG A 180 1.29 21.91 2.82
C ARG A 180 0.46 22.11 4.09
N PRO A 181 -0.30 23.22 4.22
CA PRO A 181 -1.22 23.37 5.32
C PRO A 181 -2.26 22.24 5.21
N SER A 182 -2.52 21.53 6.32
CA SER A 182 -3.58 20.49 6.43
C SER A 182 -4.97 21.12 6.29
N GLY A 183 -5.27 21.65 5.11
CA GLY A 183 -6.52 22.28 4.75
C GLY A 183 -7.51 21.22 4.27
N ARG A 184 -8.68 21.19 4.90
CA ARG A 184 -9.86 20.37 4.55
C ARG A 184 -10.26 20.39 3.05
N GLN A 185 -9.77 21.36 2.28
CA GLN A 185 -10.15 21.63 0.89
C GLN A 185 -9.42 20.78 -0.17
N LEU A 186 -8.31 20.09 0.16
CA LEU A 186 -7.64 19.20 -0.81
C LEU A 186 -8.37 17.85 -1.02
N HIS A 187 -9.39 17.60 -0.21
CA HIS A 187 -10.06 16.31 -0.07
C HIS A 187 -11.56 16.38 -0.39
N ASP A 188 -11.99 17.42 -1.10
CA ASP A 188 -13.36 17.47 -1.59
C ASP A 188 -13.56 16.30 -2.56
N PRO A 189 -14.58 15.45 -2.33
CA PRO A 189 -14.81 14.30 -3.19
C PRO A 189 -15.11 14.79 -4.59
N TYR A 190 -14.31 14.35 -5.56
CA TYR A 190 -14.68 14.45 -6.96
C TYR A 190 -16.08 13.82 -7.08
N LEU A 191 -17.05 14.56 -7.60
CA LEU A 191 -18.37 14.04 -7.98
C LEU A 191 -19.28 13.49 -6.85
N GLY A 192 -19.02 13.80 -5.58
CA GLY A 192 -19.91 13.38 -4.47
C GLY A 192 -19.77 11.93 -4.02
N TYR A 193 -18.63 11.31 -4.32
CA TYR A 193 -18.22 9.99 -3.81
C TYR A 193 -17.85 10.01 -2.30
N SER A 194 -17.63 8.82 -1.72
CA SER A 194 -17.35 8.66 -0.28
C SER A 194 -16.04 9.34 0.12
N ARG A 195 -15.99 9.86 1.36
CA ARG A 195 -14.86 10.62 1.87
C ARG A 195 -13.75 9.67 2.35
N TYR A 196 -12.83 9.33 1.46
CA TYR A 196 -11.59 8.59 1.76
C TYR A 196 -10.34 9.40 1.40
N ALA A 197 -9.25 9.19 2.16
CA ALA A 197 -7.91 9.66 1.83
C ALA A 197 -7.29 8.88 0.66
N ASP A 198 -6.21 9.42 0.10
CA ASP A 198 -5.51 8.76 -1.01
C ASP A 198 -4.77 7.51 -0.56
N ALA A 199 -4.99 6.41 -1.27
CA ALA A 199 -4.41 5.11 -0.99
C ALA A 199 -3.27 4.74 -1.95
N GLU A 200 -2.94 5.62 -2.90
CA GLU A 200 -1.84 5.41 -3.88
C GLU A 200 -0.50 5.07 -3.21
N VAL A 201 -0.15 5.76 -2.11
CA VAL A 201 1.09 5.53 -1.37
C VAL A 201 1.17 4.07 -0.91
N LEU A 202 0.11 3.56 -0.28
CA LEU A 202 0.07 2.16 0.13
C LEU A 202 0.08 1.21 -1.07
N GLY A 203 -0.64 1.52 -2.15
CA GLY A 203 -0.66 0.69 -3.36
C GLY A 203 0.70 0.54 -4.03
N HIS A 204 1.45 1.64 -4.17
CA HIS A 204 2.79 1.62 -4.71
C HIS A 204 3.77 0.92 -3.76
N ALA A 205 3.68 1.15 -2.45
CA ALA A 205 4.49 0.42 -1.47
C ALA A 205 4.24 -1.09 -1.50
N CYS A 206 2.97 -1.52 -1.57
CA CYS A 206 2.59 -2.91 -1.74
C CYS A 206 3.16 -3.52 -3.02
N SER A 207 3.20 -2.74 -4.11
CA SER A 207 3.79 -3.17 -5.38
C SER A 207 5.31 -3.33 -5.30
N VAL A 208 6.00 -2.44 -4.58
CA VAL A 208 7.43 -2.60 -4.25
C VAL A 208 7.65 -3.90 -3.50
N LEU A 209 6.90 -4.11 -2.42
CA LEU A 209 7.01 -5.30 -1.57
C LEU A 209 6.75 -6.59 -2.37
N ALA A 210 5.71 -6.63 -3.19
CA ALA A 210 5.41 -7.78 -4.05
C ALA A 210 6.52 -8.02 -5.08
N ALA A 211 7.02 -6.98 -5.74
CA ALA A 211 8.13 -7.09 -6.70
C ALA A 211 9.40 -7.67 -6.06
N PHE A 212 9.82 -7.14 -4.92
CA PHE A 212 11.02 -7.61 -4.24
C PHE A 212 10.83 -8.98 -3.58
N SER A 213 9.61 -9.40 -3.26
CA SER A 213 9.36 -10.75 -2.76
C SER A 213 9.73 -11.85 -3.76
N ILE A 214 9.64 -11.57 -5.06
CA ILE A 214 9.94 -12.54 -6.13
C ILE A 214 11.37 -12.44 -6.69
N THR A 215 12.19 -11.49 -6.20
CA THR A 215 13.57 -11.27 -6.69
C THR A 215 14.56 -12.38 -6.34
N SER A 216 14.27 -13.20 -5.31
CA SER A 216 15.08 -14.39 -5.03
C SER A 216 14.71 -15.48 -6.03
N SER A 217 15.59 -15.79 -6.97
CA SER A 217 15.45 -16.97 -7.84
C SER A 217 15.47 -18.22 -6.95
N VAL A 218 14.31 -18.87 -6.81
CA VAL A 218 14.24 -20.15 -6.12
C VAL A 218 14.43 -21.24 -7.17
N GLU A 219 15.50 -22.03 -7.05
CA GLU A 219 15.58 -23.34 -7.70
C GLU A 219 14.40 -24.20 -7.21
N GLU A 220 13.83 -25.02 -8.12
CA GLU A 220 12.49 -25.64 -8.08
C GLU A 220 12.09 -26.45 -6.81
N ARG A 221 12.90 -26.51 -5.75
CA ARG A 221 12.64 -27.36 -4.56
C ARG A 221 12.99 -26.77 -3.19
N ASP A 222 13.32 -25.49 -3.08
CA ASP A 222 13.75 -24.93 -1.79
C ASP A 222 12.58 -24.43 -0.92
N PRO A 223 12.57 -24.65 0.41
CA PRO A 223 11.52 -24.16 1.33
C PRO A 223 11.42 -22.62 1.39
N LEU A 224 12.32 -21.91 0.72
CA LEU A 224 12.25 -20.47 0.42
C LEU A 224 10.96 -20.06 -0.29
N VAL A 225 10.39 -20.93 -1.15
CA VAL A 225 9.14 -20.68 -1.89
C VAL A 225 7.99 -20.36 -0.94
N VAL A 226 8.00 -20.96 0.26
CA VAL A 226 6.84 -20.98 1.14
C VAL A 226 6.60 -19.61 1.76
N LEU A 227 7.64 -18.85 2.13
CA LEU A 227 7.45 -17.51 2.73
C LEU A 227 7.24 -16.39 1.69
N VAL A 228 7.64 -16.59 0.43
CA VAL A 228 7.31 -15.65 -0.66
C VAL A 228 5.80 -15.50 -0.82
N LEU A 229 5.04 -16.56 -0.53
CA LEU A 229 3.58 -16.60 -0.67
C LEU A 229 2.85 -15.51 0.15
N PRO A 230 2.96 -15.43 1.50
CA PRO A 230 2.31 -14.37 2.26
C PRO A 230 2.83 -12.99 1.88
N TRP A 231 4.12 -12.83 1.56
CA TRP A 231 4.66 -11.53 1.14
C TRP A 231 4.05 -11.03 -0.17
N ALA A 232 3.96 -11.88 -1.19
CA ALA A 232 3.40 -11.52 -2.50
C ALA A 232 1.87 -11.40 -2.46
N VAL A 233 1.17 -12.36 -1.84
CA VAL A 233 -0.29 -12.43 -1.87
C VAL A 233 -0.94 -11.43 -0.90
N VAL A 234 -0.37 -11.21 0.28
CA VAL A 234 -0.94 -10.24 1.23
C VAL A 234 -0.63 -8.82 0.78
N ALA A 235 0.65 -8.52 0.49
CA ALA A 235 1.04 -7.16 0.07
C ALA A 235 0.51 -6.84 -1.33
N GLY A 236 0.86 -7.66 -2.33
CA GLY A 236 0.50 -7.43 -3.73
C GLY A 236 -0.93 -7.82 -4.09
N GLY A 237 -1.59 -8.68 -3.30
CA GLY A 237 -2.96 -9.10 -3.54
C GLY A 237 -3.97 -8.37 -2.65
N ILE A 238 -4.09 -8.79 -1.39
CA ILE A 238 -5.15 -8.32 -0.46
C ILE A 238 -5.11 -6.80 -0.28
N LEU A 239 -3.94 -6.24 0.07
CA LEU A 239 -3.83 -4.79 0.28
C LEU A 239 -4.00 -4.01 -1.03
N GLN A 240 -3.54 -4.55 -2.15
CA GLN A 240 -3.69 -3.91 -3.46
C GLN A 240 -5.17 -3.86 -3.89
N LEU A 241 -5.94 -4.92 -3.62
CA LEU A 241 -7.40 -4.94 -3.81
C LEU A 241 -8.12 -3.93 -2.90
N LEU A 242 -7.68 -3.80 -1.64
CA LEU A 242 -8.17 -2.79 -0.73
C LEU A 242 -7.90 -1.38 -1.25
N VAL A 243 -6.66 -1.11 -1.70
CA VAL A 243 -6.27 0.19 -2.28
C VAL A 243 -7.10 0.50 -3.53
N GLY A 244 -7.32 -0.47 -4.41
CA GLY A 244 -8.17 -0.30 -5.59
C GLY A 244 -9.63 0.00 -5.23
N SER A 245 -10.16 -0.61 -4.17
CA SER A 245 -11.51 -0.36 -3.65
C SER A 245 -11.64 1.06 -3.04
N VAL A 246 -10.60 1.52 -2.33
CA VAL A 246 -10.54 2.88 -1.79
C VAL A 246 -10.42 3.91 -2.93
N ALA A 247 -9.59 3.66 -3.93
CA ALA A 247 -9.46 4.52 -5.11
C ALA A 247 -10.79 4.63 -5.88
N PHE A 248 -11.51 3.51 -6.07
CA PHE A 248 -12.85 3.51 -6.68
C PHE A 248 -13.81 4.39 -5.89
N SER A 249 -13.79 4.25 -4.56
CA SER A 249 -14.64 5.01 -3.65
C SER A 249 -14.37 6.51 -3.65
N ARG A 250 -13.26 6.97 -4.27
CA ARG A 250 -12.93 8.39 -4.49
C ARG A 250 -13.25 8.89 -5.90
N GLY A 251 -13.72 8.01 -6.80
CA GLY A 251 -13.97 8.32 -8.22
C GLY A 251 -12.73 8.19 -9.12
N LYS A 252 -11.62 7.62 -8.61
CA LYS A 252 -10.39 7.38 -9.38
C LYS A 252 -10.49 6.03 -10.10
N THR A 253 -11.31 5.98 -11.16
CA THR A 253 -11.68 4.73 -11.85
C THR A 253 -10.49 4.03 -12.50
N LEU A 254 -9.66 4.76 -13.25
CA LEU A 254 -8.51 4.17 -13.95
C LEU A 254 -7.46 3.61 -12.99
N GLU A 255 -7.09 4.38 -11.95
CA GLU A 255 -6.14 3.97 -10.91
C GLU A 255 -6.68 2.76 -10.12
N SER A 256 -7.98 2.79 -9.81
CA SER A 256 -8.68 1.65 -9.19
C SER A 256 -8.60 0.40 -10.06
N THR A 257 -8.93 0.50 -11.35
CA THR A 257 -8.84 -0.65 -12.28
C THR A 257 -7.42 -1.22 -12.31
N ALA A 258 -6.39 -0.37 -12.35
CA ALA A 258 -5.00 -0.82 -12.31
C ALA A 258 -4.68 -1.58 -11.01
N PHE A 259 -4.98 -0.99 -9.85
CA PHE A 259 -4.72 -1.64 -8.56
C PHE A 259 -5.52 -2.93 -8.37
N ILE A 260 -6.79 -2.98 -8.80
CA ILE A 260 -7.58 -4.22 -8.75
C ILE A 260 -6.97 -5.28 -9.67
N LEU A 261 -6.63 -4.94 -10.91
CA LEU A 261 -6.04 -5.87 -11.86
C LEU A 261 -4.74 -6.47 -11.33
N TYR A 262 -3.87 -5.63 -10.75
CA TYR A 262 -2.58 -6.07 -10.22
C TYR A 262 -2.79 -6.89 -8.95
N GLY A 263 -3.77 -6.52 -8.11
CA GLY A 263 -4.18 -7.29 -6.94
C GLY A 263 -4.66 -8.70 -7.27
N VAL A 264 -5.53 -8.82 -8.27
CA VAL A 264 -5.99 -10.13 -8.76
C VAL A 264 -4.82 -10.94 -9.32
N MET A 265 -3.95 -10.30 -10.12
CA MET A 265 -2.78 -10.97 -10.69
C MET A 265 -1.87 -11.54 -9.59
N TRP A 266 -1.44 -10.73 -8.62
CA TRP A 266 -0.59 -11.17 -7.53
C TRP A 266 -1.26 -12.26 -6.67
N SER A 267 -2.57 -12.21 -6.51
CA SER A 267 -3.31 -13.24 -5.77
C SER A 267 -3.32 -14.57 -6.53
N VAL A 268 -3.74 -14.56 -7.80
CA VAL A 268 -3.85 -15.77 -8.63
C VAL A 268 -2.47 -16.34 -8.94
N TRP A 269 -1.55 -15.51 -9.42
CA TRP A 269 -0.20 -15.94 -9.77
C TRP A 269 0.64 -16.27 -8.54
N GLY A 270 0.55 -15.47 -7.48
CA GLY A 270 1.25 -15.74 -6.23
C GLY A 270 0.85 -17.09 -5.63
N LEU A 271 -0.46 -17.39 -5.58
CA LEU A 271 -0.96 -18.69 -5.12
C LEU A 271 -0.57 -19.84 -6.05
N THR A 272 -0.66 -19.66 -7.37
CA THR A 272 -0.37 -20.75 -8.32
C THR A 272 1.11 -21.08 -8.36
N ARG A 273 2.00 -20.07 -8.38
CA ARG A 273 3.46 -20.26 -8.46
C ARG A 273 4.08 -20.68 -7.13
N TYR A 274 3.72 -20.03 -6.02
CA TYR A 274 4.34 -20.30 -4.71
C TYR A 274 3.54 -21.28 -3.84
N GLY A 275 2.28 -21.57 -4.18
CA GLY A 275 1.45 -22.55 -3.47
C GLY A 275 1.57 -24.00 -3.95
N GLY A 276 2.51 -24.30 -4.85
CA GLY A 276 2.75 -25.67 -5.35
C GLY A 276 1.72 -26.19 -6.36
N LEU A 277 0.76 -25.36 -6.78
CA LEU A 277 -0.23 -25.69 -7.82
C LEU A 277 0.36 -25.62 -9.25
N TYR A 278 1.62 -25.20 -9.35
CA TYR A 278 2.34 -24.92 -10.59
C TYR A 278 2.74 -26.19 -11.37
N GLY A 279 3.02 -27.31 -10.69
CA GLY A 279 3.62 -28.50 -11.29
C GLY A 279 2.75 -29.23 -12.32
N ASP A 280 1.44 -29.34 -12.07
CA ASP A 280 0.50 -30.07 -12.95
C ASP A 280 -0.22 -29.17 -13.98
N THR A 281 -0.07 -27.84 -13.89
CA THR A 281 -0.84 -26.87 -14.68
C THR A 281 -0.03 -26.06 -15.67
N ARG A 282 1.30 -26.23 -15.73
CA ARG A 282 2.15 -25.64 -16.78
C ARG A 282 1.65 -26.07 -18.16
N GLY A 283 1.19 -25.11 -18.95
CA GLY A 283 0.61 -25.39 -20.25
C GLY A 283 -0.22 -24.24 -20.81
N PHE A 284 -0.91 -24.54 -21.91
CA PHE A 284 -1.63 -23.57 -22.73
C PHE A 284 -2.67 -22.74 -21.94
N ASN A 285 -3.41 -23.37 -21.02
CA ASN A 285 -4.49 -22.70 -20.28
C ASN A 285 -3.98 -21.56 -19.39
N VAL A 286 -2.85 -21.77 -18.71
CA VAL A 286 -2.22 -20.75 -17.86
C VAL A 286 -1.68 -19.60 -18.72
N ALA A 287 -1.04 -19.92 -19.84
CA ALA A 287 -0.55 -18.91 -20.78
C ALA A 287 -1.69 -18.04 -21.33
N VAL A 288 -2.84 -18.62 -21.69
CA VAL A 288 -4.04 -17.86 -22.14
C VAL A 288 -4.54 -16.90 -21.06
N GLY A 289 -4.55 -17.32 -19.80
CA GLY A 289 -4.89 -16.45 -18.67
C GLY A 289 -3.95 -15.25 -18.57
N ILE A 290 -2.64 -15.49 -18.63
CA ILE A 290 -1.62 -14.42 -18.57
C ILE A 290 -1.72 -13.48 -19.78
N ILE A 291 -1.95 -14.00 -20.98
CA ILE A 291 -2.18 -13.19 -22.19
C ILE A 291 -3.42 -12.31 -22.01
N SER A 292 -4.48 -12.81 -21.39
CA SER A 292 -5.67 -12.01 -21.09
C SER A 292 -5.34 -10.84 -20.16
N PHE A 293 -4.57 -11.07 -19.10
CA PHE A 293 -4.07 -10.00 -18.24
C PHE A 293 -3.14 -9.02 -18.96
N LEU A 294 -2.31 -9.50 -19.89
CA LEU A 294 -1.45 -8.65 -20.72
C LEU A 294 -2.28 -7.69 -21.57
N LEU A 295 -3.37 -8.18 -22.17
CA LEU A 295 -4.32 -7.35 -22.92
C LEU A 295 -5.05 -6.34 -22.02
N PHE A 296 -5.50 -6.73 -20.83
CA PHE A 296 -6.10 -5.77 -19.90
C PHE A 296 -5.08 -4.73 -19.44
N ASN A 297 -3.83 -5.12 -19.19
CA ASN A 297 -2.78 -4.19 -18.80
C ASN A 297 -2.37 -3.25 -19.94
N SER A 298 -2.49 -3.65 -21.21
CA SER A 298 -2.27 -2.74 -22.33
C SER A 298 -3.32 -1.63 -22.36
N LEU A 299 -4.59 -1.94 -22.09
CA LEU A 299 -5.66 -0.94 -21.93
C LEU A 299 -5.38 0.02 -20.77
N VAL A 300 -4.93 -0.51 -19.62
CA VAL A 300 -4.50 0.31 -18.47
C VAL A 300 -3.34 1.22 -18.85
N THR A 301 -2.36 0.71 -19.60
CA THR A 301 -1.19 1.48 -20.05
C THR A 301 -1.60 2.61 -21.01
N VAL A 302 -2.52 2.35 -21.93
CA VAL A 302 -3.10 3.38 -22.81
C VAL A 302 -3.86 4.43 -21.97
N GLY A 303 -4.64 4.00 -20.98
CA GLY A 303 -5.29 4.92 -20.05
C GLY A 303 -4.30 5.78 -19.26
N ALA A 304 -3.16 5.21 -18.85
CA ALA A 304 -2.12 5.91 -18.10
C ALA A 304 -1.45 7.03 -18.90
N LEU A 305 -1.52 7.02 -20.24
CA LEU A 305 -1.05 8.13 -21.10
C LEU A 305 -1.75 9.46 -20.79
N PHE A 306 -3.00 9.39 -20.30
CA PHE A 306 -3.81 10.54 -19.93
C PHE A 306 -3.62 11.01 -18.49
N LEU A 307 -2.93 10.22 -17.64
CA LEU A 307 -2.70 10.56 -16.22
C LEU A 307 -1.42 11.37 -16.04
N ASN A 308 -0.28 10.69 -15.98
CA ASN A 308 1.04 11.27 -15.85
C ASN A 308 2.12 10.26 -16.25
N MET A 309 3.35 10.75 -16.45
CA MET A 309 4.47 9.93 -16.91
C MET A 309 4.82 8.83 -15.90
N ALA A 310 4.71 9.10 -14.60
CA ALA A 310 4.98 8.12 -13.55
C ALA A 310 4.01 6.93 -13.60
N TRP A 311 2.71 7.19 -13.79
CA TRP A 311 1.69 6.15 -13.95
C TRP A 311 1.86 5.37 -15.25
N LEU A 312 2.27 6.03 -16.34
CA LEU A 312 2.62 5.32 -17.57
C LEU A 312 3.80 4.37 -17.33
N LEU A 313 4.89 4.86 -16.75
CA LEU A 313 6.07 4.05 -16.44
C LEU A 313 5.72 2.88 -15.52
N TYR A 314 4.88 3.12 -14.52
CA TYR A 314 4.39 2.10 -13.60
C TYR A 314 3.57 1.01 -14.33
N ALA A 315 2.63 1.39 -15.21
CA ALA A 315 1.85 0.42 -15.99
C ALA A 315 2.67 -0.33 -17.03
N ALA A 316 3.59 0.37 -17.70
CA ALA A 316 4.49 -0.20 -18.70
C ALA A 316 5.48 -1.19 -18.07
N THR A 317 6.04 -0.87 -16.91
CA THR A 317 6.95 -1.79 -16.18
C THR A 317 6.19 -2.99 -15.61
N PHE A 318 4.93 -2.85 -15.21
CA PHE A 318 4.10 -4.01 -14.85
C PHE A 318 3.84 -4.93 -16.05
N HIS A 319 3.84 -4.41 -17.28
CA HIS A 319 3.76 -5.22 -18.50
C HIS A 319 4.94 -6.21 -18.60
N LEU A 320 6.14 -5.77 -18.20
CA LEU A 320 7.32 -6.63 -18.16
C LEU A 320 7.17 -7.76 -17.14
N ILE A 321 6.55 -7.50 -15.99
CA ILE A 321 6.26 -8.52 -14.95
C ILE A 321 5.32 -9.59 -15.54
N ILE A 322 4.26 -9.17 -16.23
CA ILE A 322 3.33 -10.11 -16.87
C ILE A 322 4.04 -10.94 -17.96
N ILE A 323 4.94 -10.32 -18.73
CA ILE A 323 5.77 -11.05 -19.71
C ILE A 323 6.69 -12.06 -19.01
N SER A 324 7.27 -11.71 -17.85
CA SER A 324 8.07 -12.65 -17.04
C SER A 324 7.24 -13.89 -16.69
N PHE A 325 6.02 -13.69 -16.21
CA PHE A 325 5.11 -14.78 -15.86
C PHE A 325 4.69 -15.60 -17.08
N LEU A 326 4.51 -14.96 -18.23
CA LEU A 326 4.19 -15.66 -19.49
C LEU A 326 5.34 -16.56 -19.93
N LEU A 327 6.57 -16.05 -19.89
CA LEU A 327 7.77 -16.82 -20.24
C LEU A 327 7.97 -18.01 -19.26
N ASP A 328 7.66 -17.80 -17.98
CA ASP A 328 7.69 -18.84 -16.96
C ASP A 328 6.63 -19.93 -17.21
N ALA A 329 5.42 -19.55 -17.63
CA ALA A 329 4.33 -20.48 -17.97
C ALA A 329 4.65 -21.34 -19.20
N VAL A 330 5.38 -20.80 -20.18
CA VAL A 330 5.80 -21.50 -21.40
C VAL A 330 7.12 -22.27 -21.20
N GLY A 331 7.79 -22.11 -20.06
CA GLY A 331 9.08 -22.75 -19.77
C GLY A 331 10.25 -22.16 -20.56
N ALA A 332 10.10 -20.93 -21.06
CA ALA A 332 11.09 -20.21 -21.87
C ALA A 332 11.68 -19.00 -21.15
N LEU A 333 11.60 -18.96 -19.81
CA LEU A 333 12.11 -17.86 -18.99
C LEU A 333 13.65 -17.86 -18.99
N PRO A 334 14.31 -16.81 -19.52
CA PRO A 334 15.76 -16.70 -19.44
C PRO A 334 16.20 -16.47 -17.99
N TYR A 335 17.32 -17.09 -17.61
CA TYR A 335 17.91 -16.90 -16.29
C TYR A 335 18.14 -15.41 -16.00
N GLY A 336 17.67 -14.94 -14.85
CA GLY A 336 17.82 -13.55 -14.41
C GLY A 336 16.84 -12.54 -15.01
N TYR A 337 16.01 -12.90 -16.00
CA TYR A 337 14.99 -11.98 -16.54
C TYR A 337 14.00 -11.52 -15.46
N ASP A 338 13.48 -12.48 -14.69
CA ASP A 338 12.51 -12.23 -13.63
C ASP A 338 13.09 -11.31 -12.52
N ILE A 339 14.37 -11.48 -12.21
CA ILE A 339 15.10 -10.66 -11.25
C ILE A 339 15.26 -9.22 -11.79
N GLY A 340 15.70 -9.07 -13.04
CA GLY A 340 15.90 -7.75 -13.64
C GLY A 340 14.60 -6.96 -13.72
N VAL A 341 13.52 -7.60 -14.16
CA VAL A 341 12.21 -6.97 -14.30
C VAL A 341 11.60 -6.60 -12.95
N SER A 342 11.70 -7.46 -11.94
CA SER A 342 11.21 -7.16 -10.59
C SER A 342 11.96 -6.00 -9.93
N ILE A 343 13.28 -5.89 -10.14
CA ILE A 343 14.06 -4.72 -9.69
C ILE A 343 13.57 -3.44 -10.40
N VAL A 344 13.41 -3.47 -11.72
CA VAL A 344 12.95 -2.29 -12.50
C VAL A 344 11.56 -1.83 -12.04
N PHE A 345 10.60 -2.76 -11.96
CA PHE A 345 9.25 -2.45 -11.50
C PHE A 345 9.22 -1.98 -10.03
N GLY A 346 10.03 -2.61 -9.17
CA GLY A 346 10.20 -2.21 -7.77
C GLY A 346 10.74 -0.80 -7.61
N LEU A 347 11.75 -0.39 -8.40
CA LEU A 347 12.31 0.96 -8.35
C LEU A 347 11.32 2.03 -8.85
N VAL A 348 10.59 1.75 -9.93
CA VAL A 348 9.53 2.66 -10.42
C VAL A 348 8.42 2.81 -9.38
N SER A 349 7.98 1.71 -8.78
CA SER A 349 6.98 1.73 -7.70
C SER A 349 7.48 2.49 -6.48
N PHE A 350 8.76 2.34 -6.12
CA PHE A 350 9.38 3.07 -5.01
C PHE A 350 9.42 4.58 -5.27
N TYR A 351 9.71 4.99 -6.50
CA TYR A 351 9.63 6.39 -6.90
C TYR A 351 8.19 6.93 -6.77
N CYS A 352 7.18 6.18 -7.22
CA CYS A 352 5.77 6.56 -7.06
C CYS A 352 5.35 6.65 -5.58
N PHE A 353 5.82 5.74 -4.73
CA PHE A 353 5.62 5.80 -3.28
C PHE A 353 6.21 7.09 -2.67
N LEU A 354 7.48 7.37 -2.96
CA LEU A 354 8.19 8.53 -2.42
C LEU A 354 7.56 9.84 -2.90
N SER A 355 7.30 9.95 -4.21
CA SER A 355 6.62 11.11 -4.79
C SER A 355 5.22 11.32 -4.23
N GLY A 356 4.46 10.25 -3.98
CA GLY A 356 3.19 10.32 -3.27
C GLY A 356 3.32 10.95 -1.88
N LEU A 357 4.26 10.47 -1.06
CA LEU A 357 4.49 11.01 0.29
C LEU A 357 4.95 12.47 0.30
N PHE A 358 5.87 12.82 -0.60
CA PHE A 358 6.34 14.20 -0.75
C PHE A 358 5.20 15.12 -1.20
N ASN A 359 4.43 14.72 -2.20
CA ASN A 359 3.33 15.54 -2.74
C ASN A 359 2.14 15.66 -1.77
N MET A 360 2.00 14.74 -0.81
CA MET A 360 1.03 14.87 0.29
C MET A 360 1.51 15.82 1.39
N THR A 361 2.83 15.84 1.68
CA THR A 361 3.40 16.55 2.83
C THR A 361 3.88 17.97 2.50
N PHE A 362 4.48 18.16 1.34
CA PHE A 362 5.12 19.42 0.95
C PHE A 362 4.38 20.11 -0.21
N LEU A 363 4.36 21.44 -0.17
CA LEU A 363 3.97 22.29 -1.30
C LEU A 363 5.16 22.50 -2.24
N THR A 364 6.35 22.72 -1.67
CA THR A 364 7.64 22.75 -2.38
C THR A 364 8.73 22.10 -1.52
N PRO A 365 9.61 21.25 -2.09
CA PRO A 365 9.64 20.74 -3.46
C PRO A 365 8.59 19.65 -3.71
N GLN A 366 8.06 19.59 -4.94
CA GLN A 366 7.24 18.48 -5.42
C GLN A 366 8.11 17.56 -6.27
N LEU A 367 8.05 16.26 -6.00
CA LEU A 367 8.73 15.30 -6.85
C LEU A 367 7.99 15.20 -8.19
N PRO A 368 8.70 15.29 -9.34
CA PRO A 368 8.06 15.41 -10.63
C PRO A 368 7.40 14.08 -11.05
N LEU A 369 6.07 14.02 -11.01
CA LEU A 369 5.29 12.89 -11.56
C LEU A 369 5.21 12.91 -13.09
N GLY A 370 5.71 13.98 -13.72
CA GLY A 370 5.62 14.23 -15.15
C GLY A 370 4.23 14.72 -15.58
N ARG A 371 4.14 15.28 -16.78
CA ARG A 371 2.86 15.69 -17.38
C ARG A 371 2.26 14.51 -18.15
N ALA A 372 0.93 14.48 -18.30
CA ALA A 372 0.26 13.55 -19.21
C ALA A 372 0.84 13.70 -20.63
N LEU A 373 1.14 12.58 -21.28
CA LEU A 373 1.73 12.56 -22.63
C LEU A 373 0.70 12.92 -23.69
N VAL A 374 -0.54 12.43 -23.52
CA VAL A 374 -1.65 12.75 -24.41
C VAL A 374 -2.58 13.69 -23.68
N ARG A 375 -2.50 14.97 -24.03
CA ARG A 375 -3.53 15.94 -23.64
C ARG A 375 -4.64 15.88 -24.67
N LEU A 376 -5.80 15.37 -24.28
CA LEU A 376 -7.02 15.58 -25.05
C LEU A 376 -7.25 17.10 -25.14
N SER A 377 -7.08 17.66 -26.34
CA SER A 377 -7.42 19.04 -26.65
C SER A 377 -8.91 19.24 -26.33
N GLY A 378 -9.22 19.88 -25.20
CA GLY A 378 -10.58 20.09 -24.71
C GLY A 378 -10.80 19.71 -23.24
N ALA A 379 -9.95 18.85 -22.65
CA ALA A 379 -10.00 18.49 -21.24
C ALA A 379 -8.86 19.16 -20.46
N GLY A 380 -9.01 20.47 -20.24
CA GLY A 380 -8.21 21.22 -19.25
C GLY A 380 -7.01 21.98 -19.82
N GLY A 381 -7.22 23.26 -20.12
CA GLY A 381 -6.12 24.23 -20.22
C GLY A 381 -6.42 25.50 -21.00
N GLY A 382 -7.05 26.49 -20.35
CA GLY A 382 -6.95 27.90 -20.71
C GLY A 382 -8.01 28.43 -21.68
N GLY A 383 -9.06 29.06 -21.14
CA GLY A 383 -9.99 29.87 -21.94
C GLY A 383 -11.42 29.84 -21.42
N ARG A 384 -11.75 30.79 -20.55
CA ARG A 384 -13.06 31.42 -20.25
C ARG A 384 -14.38 30.65 -20.11
N ASP A 385 -14.53 29.40 -20.48
CA ASP A 385 -15.82 28.69 -20.37
C ASP A 385 -15.68 27.35 -19.64
N ILE A 386 -15.44 27.44 -18.32
CA ILE A 386 -15.65 26.30 -17.44
C ILE A 386 -17.14 26.23 -17.16
N CYS A 387 -17.86 25.37 -17.90
CA CYS A 387 -19.18 24.93 -17.47
C CYS A 387 -19.02 24.30 -16.07
N PRO A 388 -19.61 24.89 -15.02
CA PRO A 388 -19.49 24.33 -13.68
C PRO A 388 -20.22 22.99 -13.67
N HIS A 389 -19.45 21.89 -13.60
CA HIS A 389 -20.01 20.55 -13.51
C HIS A 389 -20.59 20.36 -12.10
N VAL A 390 -21.88 20.61 -11.95
CA VAL A 390 -22.58 20.53 -10.66
C VAL A 390 -22.92 19.06 -10.39
N PRO A 391 -22.70 18.50 -9.18
CA PRO A 391 -22.97 17.10 -8.89
C PRO A 391 -24.46 16.76 -9.03
N ALA A 392 -24.79 15.88 -9.98
CA ALA A 392 -26.17 15.50 -10.35
C ALA A 392 -27.00 14.85 -9.21
N ARG A 393 -26.36 14.46 -8.11
CA ARG A 393 -26.99 13.64 -7.05
C ARG A 393 -27.54 14.42 -5.86
N LYS A 394 -27.26 15.73 -5.73
CA LYS A 394 -27.73 16.53 -4.59
C LYS A 394 -28.75 17.57 -5.04
N ALA A 395 -29.88 17.70 -4.34
CA ALA A 395 -30.86 18.76 -4.57
C ALA A 395 -30.27 20.18 -4.42
N THR A 396 -29.15 20.31 -3.69
CA THR A 396 -28.37 21.55 -3.58
C THR A 396 -27.72 21.99 -4.89
N ALA A 397 -27.49 21.07 -5.84
CA ALA A 397 -27.01 21.38 -7.18
C ALA A 397 -28.05 22.15 -7.98
N VAL A 398 -29.32 21.75 -7.88
CA VAL A 398 -30.45 22.44 -8.50
C VAL A 398 -30.65 23.82 -7.86
N GLN A 399 -30.50 23.95 -6.53
CA GLN A 399 -30.52 25.26 -5.86
C GLN A 399 -29.34 26.16 -6.25
N GLN A 400 -28.14 25.61 -6.46
CA GLN A 400 -26.99 26.41 -6.93
C GLN A 400 -27.14 26.86 -8.38
N ILE A 401 -27.73 26.02 -9.24
CA ILE A 401 -28.07 26.38 -10.62
C ILE A 401 -29.20 27.41 -10.62
N ALA A 402 -30.23 27.24 -9.79
CA ALA A 402 -31.34 28.18 -9.65
C ALA A 402 -30.88 29.54 -9.09
N GLY A 403 -30.04 29.56 -8.05
CA GLY A 403 -29.51 30.79 -7.46
C GLY A 403 -28.56 31.55 -8.40
N LYS A 404 -27.77 30.84 -9.23
CA LYS A 404 -27.00 31.48 -10.30
C LYS A 404 -27.90 32.02 -11.42
N ARG A 405 -28.98 31.31 -11.74
CA ARG A 405 -29.98 31.71 -12.74
C ARG A 405 -30.84 32.90 -12.28
N GLU A 406 -31.04 33.09 -10.98
CA GLU A 406 -31.68 34.28 -10.40
C GLU A 406 -30.73 35.50 -10.43
N ALA A 407 -29.42 35.28 -10.24
CA ALA A 407 -28.41 36.34 -10.28
C ALA A 407 -28.05 36.79 -11.71
N SER A 408 -28.12 35.88 -12.68
CA SER A 408 -27.97 36.21 -14.10
C SER A 408 -29.35 36.38 -14.73
N ASN A 409 -29.78 37.61 -14.94
CA ASN A 409 -31.07 38.00 -15.51
C ASN A 409 -31.24 37.57 -17.00
N LEU A 410 -31.02 36.29 -17.33
CA LEU A 410 -31.27 35.69 -18.64
C LEU A 410 -32.64 35.01 -18.62
N GLY A 411 -33.65 35.79 -18.97
CA GLY A 411 -34.94 35.29 -19.40
C GLY A 411 -34.81 34.57 -20.74
N SER A 412 -34.86 33.24 -20.72
CA SER A 412 -35.56 32.43 -21.73
C SER A 412 -35.61 30.98 -21.27
N VAL A 413 -36.81 30.41 -21.34
CA VAL A 413 -37.09 28.99 -21.16
C VAL A 413 -37.15 28.40 -22.57
N PRO A 414 -36.27 27.48 -22.99
CA PRO A 414 -36.58 26.57 -24.07
C PRO A 414 -37.39 25.43 -23.44
N ASN A 415 -38.69 25.42 -23.74
CA ASN A 415 -39.53 24.26 -23.53
C ASN A 415 -38.99 23.09 -24.37
N GLY A 416 -38.89 21.91 -23.76
CA GLY A 416 -38.92 20.63 -24.47
C GLY A 416 -37.57 20.15 -25.00
N THR A 417 -37.11 19.05 -24.39
CA THR A 417 -36.35 17.95 -25.03
C THR A 417 -35.11 18.33 -25.85
N LEU A 418 -33.91 18.19 -25.26
CA LEU A 418 -32.74 17.55 -25.89
C LEU A 418 -31.55 17.52 -24.90
N PHE A 419 -31.07 16.32 -24.60
CA PHE A 419 -29.76 16.07 -23.98
C PHE A 419 -28.65 16.31 -25.02
N PRO A 420 -27.48 16.78 -24.58
CA PRO A 420 -26.24 16.08 -24.91
C PRO A 420 -25.46 15.64 -23.67
#